data_AF-A0A2D6ME19-F1
#
_entry.id   AF-A0A2D6ME19-F1
#
_cell.length_a   1.000
_cell.length_b   1.000
_cell.length_c   1.000
_cell.angle_alpha   90.00
_cell.angle_beta   90.00
_cell.angle_gamma   90.00
#
_symmetry.space_group_name_H-M   'P 1'
#
loop_
_entity.id
_entity.type
_entity.pdbx_description
1 polymer ?
#
loop_
_entity_poly.entity_id
_entity_poly.type
_entity_poly.pdbx_seq_one_letter_code
_entity_poly.pdbx_strand_id
1 'polypeptide(L)'
;MEENKKDNNESYNNSSKDEQYSHQALIMFCMKQCAIAGKREMRAGYFNTRIDSSGNVIKTYIEDTRKAFIESVKNVKMFMDCDFDDKARENIKKIKDNLYKVFKEFCQKEFEEWDNLPVKIRDERWGRGVYYHRGSLNTNLYFYQEFIEQQVEHYRQIFTELNQLASRRKFYTKEIYGEDRDEVIKGDED
;
A
#
# COMPACT_ATOMS: atom_id res chain seq x y z
N MET A 1 -9.00 -2.73 49.83
CA MET A 1 -8.47 -1.79 48.83
C MET A 1 -8.23 -2.60 47.57
N GLU A 2 -9.20 -2.54 46.67
CA GLU A 2 -9.16 -3.15 45.34
C GLU A 2 -8.34 -2.27 44.42
N GLU A 3 -7.36 -2.84 43.72
CA GLU A 3 -6.81 -2.22 42.51
C GLU A 3 -7.17 -3.10 41.30
N ASN A 4 -8.13 -2.58 40.54
CA ASN A 4 -8.60 -3.08 39.26
C ASN A 4 -7.45 -3.15 38.24
N LYS A 5 -6.95 -4.36 37.97
CA LYS A 5 -6.24 -4.66 36.71
C LYS A 5 -7.27 -4.70 35.59
N LYS A 6 -7.29 -3.64 34.78
CA LYS A 6 -7.92 -3.67 33.45
C LYS A 6 -7.04 -4.51 32.53
N ASP A 7 -7.32 -5.80 32.48
CA ASP A 7 -6.86 -6.65 31.39
C ASP A 7 -7.55 -6.18 30.11
N ASN A 8 -6.79 -5.50 29.24
CA ASN A 8 -7.16 -5.27 27.85
C ASN A 8 -7.03 -6.59 27.07
N ASN A 9 -7.90 -7.54 27.39
CA ASN A 9 -8.17 -8.68 26.53
C ASN A 9 -9.08 -8.15 25.42
N GLU A 10 -8.49 -7.79 24.27
CA GLU A 10 -9.24 -7.59 23.03
C GLU A 10 -9.98 -8.89 22.73
N SER A 11 -11.26 -8.89 23.10
CA SER A 11 -12.23 -9.93 22.88
C SER A 11 -12.40 -10.17 21.38
N TYR A 12 -11.59 -11.06 20.80
CA TYR A 12 -11.88 -11.74 19.53
C TYR A 12 -13.01 -12.76 19.77
N ASN A 13 -14.20 -12.29 20.13
CA ASN A 13 -15.39 -13.12 20.25
C ASN A 13 -16.55 -12.46 19.50
N ASN A 14 -16.70 -12.86 18.24
CA ASN A 14 -17.95 -13.40 17.69
C ASN A 14 -17.81 -13.52 16.16
N SER A 15 -17.14 -14.56 15.68
CA SER A 15 -17.38 -15.06 14.32
C SER A 15 -18.75 -15.74 14.32
N SER A 16 -19.79 -14.94 14.18
CA SER A 16 -21.13 -15.43 13.87
C SER A 16 -21.09 -16.22 12.57
N LYS A 17 -21.47 -17.49 12.68
CA LYS A 17 -21.99 -18.41 11.66
C LYS A 17 -22.13 -17.84 10.24
N ASP A 18 -21.46 -18.50 9.29
CA ASP A 18 -21.70 -18.40 7.85
C ASP A 18 -21.57 -17.01 7.21
N GLU A 19 -20.45 -16.31 7.45
CA GLU A 19 -19.96 -15.34 6.45
C GLU A 19 -19.61 -16.12 5.17
N GLN A 20 -20.59 -16.27 4.29
CA GLN A 20 -20.33 -16.65 2.91
C GLN A 20 -19.27 -15.68 2.37
N TYR A 21 -18.09 -16.20 2.06
CA TYR A 21 -16.98 -15.46 1.44
C TYR A 21 -17.44 -14.88 0.10
N SER A 22 -18.04 -13.70 0.16
CA SER A 22 -18.41 -12.93 -1.02
C SER A 22 -17.16 -12.25 -1.54
N HIS A 23 -16.91 -12.40 -2.85
CA HIS A 23 -15.85 -11.68 -3.56
C HIS A 23 -15.88 -10.16 -3.27
N GLN A 24 -17.09 -9.59 -3.22
CA GLN A 24 -17.32 -8.20 -2.88
C GLN A 24 -16.87 -7.87 -1.44
N ALA A 25 -17.19 -8.72 -0.46
CA ALA A 25 -16.77 -8.53 0.93
C ALA A 25 -15.24 -8.55 1.07
N LEU A 26 -14.57 -9.44 0.33
CA LEU A 26 -13.11 -9.50 0.31
C LEU A 26 -12.49 -8.24 -0.30
N ILE A 27 -13.03 -7.75 -1.42
CA ILE A 27 -12.57 -6.49 -2.04
C ILE A 27 -12.75 -5.32 -1.06
N MET A 28 -13.91 -5.22 -0.41
CA MET A 28 -14.21 -4.16 0.54
C MET A 28 -13.28 -4.22 1.77
N PHE A 29 -13.00 -5.41 2.28
CA PHE A 29 -12.00 -5.62 3.32
C PHE A 29 -10.62 -5.12 2.88
N CYS A 30 -10.14 -5.49 1.69
CA CYS A 30 -8.86 -5.03 1.15
C CYS A 30 -8.83 -3.50 0.97
N MET A 31 -9.91 -2.89 0.47
CA MET A 31 -10.02 -1.43 0.33
C MET A 31 -9.93 -0.73 1.69
N LYS A 32 -10.61 -1.26 2.71
CA LYS A 32 -10.53 -0.75 4.08
C LYS A 32 -9.11 -0.83 4.63
N GLN A 33 -8.42 -1.96 4.45
CA GLN A 33 -7.02 -2.10 4.87
C GLN A 33 -6.10 -1.11 4.13
N CYS A 34 -6.33 -0.91 2.83
CA CYS A 34 -5.60 0.07 2.04
C CYS A 34 -5.82 1.51 2.53
N ALA A 35 -7.05 1.87 2.90
CA ALA A 35 -7.36 3.18 3.50
C ALA A 35 -6.69 3.34 4.88
N ILE A 36 -6.65 2.29 5.69
CA ILE A 36 -5.95 2.27 6.99
C ILE A 36 -4.44 2.45 6.82
N ALA A 37 -3.84 1.85 5.78
CA ALA A 37 -2.43 2.08 5.46
C ALA A 37 -2.20 3.51 4.94
N GLY A 38 -3.09 4.00 4.07
CA GLY A 38 -3.01 5.32 3.46
C GLY A 38 -3.17 6.50 4.43
N LYS A 39 -3.90 6.33 5.53
CA LYS A 39 -4.06 7.38 6.57
C LYS A 39 -2.84 7.57 7.49
N ARG A 40 -1.89 6.64 7.47
CA ARG A 40 -0.68 6.74 8.30
C ARG A 40 0.30 7.74 7.68
N GLU A 41 1.13 8.36 8.52
CA GLU A 41 2.26 9.15 8.05
C GLU A 41 3.19 8.28 7.19
N MET A 42 3.53 8.77 6.00
CA MET A 42 4.36 8.07 5.02
C MET A 42 5.84 8.25 5.39
N ARG A 43 6.48 7.19 5.92
CA ARG A 43 7.84 7.24 6.43
C ARG A 43 8.61 5.96 6.14
N ALA A 44 9.93 6.09 6.06
CA ALA A 44 10.83 4.95 5.95
C ALA A 44 10.77 4.05 7.20
N GLY A 45 10.98 2.75 7.00
CA GLY A 45 11.09 1.81 8.11
C GLY A 45 12.39 2.01 8.88
N TYR A 46 12.37 1.77 10.18
CA TYR A 46 13.53 1.99 11.06
C TYR A 46 13.54 1.00 12.22
N PHE A 47 14.72 0.75 12.79
CA PHE A 47 14.85 -0.03 14.02
C PHE A 47 14.64 0.88 15.22
N ASN A 48 13.60 0.61 15.99
CA ASN A 48 13.40 1.22 17.29
C ASN A 48 14.10 0.39 18.37
N THR A 49 14.76 1.06 19.32
CA THR A 49 15.46 0.39 20.40
C THR A 49 14.85 0.80 21.73
N ARG A 50 14.43 -0.16 22.54
CA ARG A 50 13.85 0.06 23.87
C ARG A 50 14.58 -0.78 24.91
N ILE A 51 14.78 -0.21 26.09
CA ILE A 51 15.32 -0.93 27.24
C ILE A 51 14.12 -1.48 28.04
N ASP A 52 14.14 -2.78 28.34
CA ASP A 52 13.13 -3.41 29.18
C ASP A 52 13.37 -3.14 30.68
N SER A 53 12.43 -3.55 31.54
CA SER A 53 12.58 -3.40 33.00
C SER A 53 13.73 -4.21 33.60
N SER A 54 14.30 -5.15 32.85
CA SER A 54 15.42 -6.00 33.24
C SER A 54 16.77 -5.46 32.74
N GLY A 55 16.78 -4.32 32.05
CA GLY A 55 17.98 -3.69 31.50
C GLY A 55 18.42 -4.26 30.14
N ASN A 56 17.66 -5.16 29.52
CA ASN A 56 17.98 -5.69 28.19
C ASN A 56 17.57 -4.71 27.09
N VAL A 57 18.37 -4.69 26.03
CA VAL A 57 18.12 -3.87 24.84
C VAL A 57 17.30 -4.67 23.83
N ILE A 58 16.03 -4.30 23.65
CA ILE A 58 15.14 -4.88 22.64
C ILE A 58 15.17 -3.99 21.39
N LYS A 59 15.51 -4.58 20.24
CA LYS A 59 15.42 -3.93 18.92
C LYS A 59 14.18 -4.43 18.19
N THR A 60 13.26 -3.53 17.87
CA THR A 60 12.04 -3.82 17.12
C THR A 60 12.08 -3.08 15.78
N TYR A 61 11.91 -3.81 14.68
CA TYR A 61 11.76 -3.18 13.38
C TYR A 61 10.38 -2.56 13.24
N ILE A 62 10.33 -1.28 12.90
CA ILE A 62 9.13 -0.56 12.53
C ILE A 62 9.06 -0.55 11.01
N GLU A 63 7.94 -1.04 10.46
CA GLU A 63 7.75 -1.19 9.02
C GLU A 63 7.78 0.14 8.25
N ASP A 64 8.21 0.08 6.99
CA ASP A 64 8.10 1.19 6.05
C ASP A 64 6.64 1.36 5.61
N THR A 65 6.00 2.45 6.07
CA THR A 65 4.57 2.68 5.83
C THR A 65 4.27 2.96 4.36
N ARG A 66 5.25 3.46 3.59
CA ARG A 66 5.12 3.70 2.14
C ARG A 66 5.01 2.37 1.41
N LYS A 67 5.89 1.42 1.74
CA LYS A 67 5.87 0.06 1.17
C LYS A 67 4.60 -0.69 1.58
N ALA A 68 4.19 -0.58 2.85
CA ALA A 68 2.94 -1.18 3.33
C ALA A 68 1.72 -0.64 2.56
N PHE A 69 1.65 0.67 2.31
CA PHE A 69 0.60 1.27 1.49
C PHE A 69 0.64 0.76 0.04
N ILE A 70 1.80 0.80 -0.63
CA ILE A 70 1.96 0.29 -2.00
C ILE A 70 1.49 -1.16 -2.12
N GLU A 71 1.88 -2.01 -1.17
CA GLU A 71 1.47 -3.41 -1.16
C GLU A 71 -0.02 -3.59 -0.93
N SER A 72 -0.63 -2.78 -0.06
CA SER A 72 -2.08 -2.79 0.15
C SER A 72 -2.86 -2.45 -1.13
N VAL A 73 -2.39 -1.48 -1.93
CA VAL A 73 -3.01 -1.14 -3.23
C VAL A 73 -2.86 -2.29 -4.23
N LYS A 74 -1.69 -2.95 -4.29
CA LYS A 74 -1.50 -4.13 -5.15
C LYS A 74 -2.46 -5.26 -4.79
N ASN A 75 -2.69 -5.49 -3.50
CA ASN A 75 -3.63 -6.51 -3.04
C ASN A 75 -5.06 -6.19 -3.49
N VAL A 76 -5.52 -4.94 -3.32
CA VAL A 76 -6.84 -4.52 -3.85
C VAL A 76 -6.90 -4.75 -5.36
N LYS A 77 -5.86 -4.33 -6.10
CA LYS A 77 -5.78 -4.52 -7.55
C LYS A 77 -5.84 -6.00 -7.95
N MET A 78 -5.19 -6.88 -7.19
CA MET A 78 -5.16 -8.32 -7.45
C MET A 78 -6.56 -8.92 -7.33
N PHE A 79 -7.29 -8.59 -6.26
CA PHE A 79 -8.65 -9.11 -6.08
C PHE A 79 -9.65 -8.51 -7.07
N MET A 80 -9.48 -7.25 -7.46
CA MET A 80 -10.38 -6.61 -8.44
C MET A 80 -10.06 -6.93 -9.90
N ASP A 81 -8.97 -7.64 -10.23
CA ASP A 81 -8.47 -7.77 -11.61
C ASP A 81 -9.51 -8.42 -12.56
N CYS A 82 -10.31 -9.36 -12.05
CA CYS A 82 -11.41 -9.98 -12.80
C CYS A 82 -12.58 -9.01 -13.07
N ASP A 83 -12.74 -7.97 -12.26
CA ASP A 83 -13.82 -6.98 -12.36
C ASP A 83 -13.46 -5.77 -13.23
N PHE A 84 -12.23 -5.71 -13.75
CA PHE A 84 -11.75 -4.57 -14.52
C PHE A 84 -12.54 -4.38 -15.81
N ASP A 85 -13.07 -3.17 -15.99
CA ASP A 85 -13.53 -2.69 -17.30
C ASP A 85 -12.34 -2.17 -18.12
N ASP A 86 -12.54 -1.98 -19.43
CA ASP A 86 -11.47 -1.54 -20.33
C ASP A 86 -10.91 -0.16 -19.95
N LYS A 87 -11.77 0.71 -19.41
CA LYS A 87 -11.37 2.03 -18.90
C LYS A 87 -10.38 1.91 -17.73
N ALA A 88 -10.68 1.08 -16.73
CA ALA A 88 -9.80 0.84 -15.59
C ALA A 88 -8.47 0.20 -16.04
N ARG A 89 -8.52 -0.78 -16.96
CA ARG A 89 -7.31 -1.40 -17.51
C ARG A 89 -6.41 -0.38 -18.17
N GLU A 90 -6.97 0.47 -19.03
CA GLU A 90 -6.22 1.48 -19.76
C GLU A 90 -5.61 2.54 -18.81
N ASN A 91 -6.40 3.06 -17.88
CA ASN A 91 -5.94 4.06 -16.91
C ASN A 91 -4.82 3.51 -16.02
N ILE A 92 -5.01 2.32 -15.43
CA ILE A 92 -4.01 1.69 -14.57
C ILE A 92 -2.74 1.37 -15.37
N LYS A 93 -2.87 0.94 -16.63
CA LYS A 93 -1.72 0.72 -17.52
C LYS A 93 -0.94 2.03 -17.74
N LYS A 94 -1.61 3.12 -18.09
CA LYS A 94 -0.98 4.45 -18.27
C LYS A 94 -0.22 4.90 -17.02
N ILE A 95 -0.81 4.71 -15.83
CA ILE A 95 -0.16 5.06 -14.56
C ILE A 95 1.10 4.22 -14.34
N LYS A 96 1.03 2.90 -14.59
CA LYS A 96 2.19 2.00 -14.47
C LYS A 96 3.29 2.32 -15.48
N ASP A 97 2.92 2.62 -16.73
CA ASP A 97 3.86 2.99 -17.78
C ASP A 97 4.60 4.29 -17.42
N ASN A 98 3.88 5.27 -16.84
CA ASN A 98 4.49 6.50 -16.33
C ASN A 98 5.42 6.23 -15.13
N LEU A 99 5.00 5.42 -14.17
CA LEU A 99 5.86 5.03 -13.05
C LEU A 99 7.14 4.34 -13.53
N TYR A 100 7.06 3.53 -14.58
CA TYR A 100 8.22 2.87 -15.17
C TYR A 100 9.17 3.85 -15.89
N LYS A 101 8.65 4.91 -16.51
CA LYS A 101 9.47 6.01 -17.05
C LYS A 101 10.20 6.74 -15.91
N VAL A 102 9.48 7.10 -14.85
CA VAL A 102 10.06 7.73 -13.65
C VAL A 102 11.16 6.84 -13.06
N PHE A 103 10.92 5.54 -12.93
CA PHE A 103 11.94 4.59 -12.47
C PHE A 103 13.21 4.62 -13.34
N LYS A 104 13.06 4.62 -14.67
CA LYS A 104 14.20 4.72 -15.59
C LYS A 104 14.98 6.02 -15.44
N GLU A 105 14.28 7.14 -15.25
CA GLU A 105 14.91 8.44 -15.01
C GLU A 105 15.76 8.41 -13.73
N PHE A 106 15.25 7.84 -12.64
CA PHE A 106 16.02 7.68 -11.40
C PHE A 106 17.22 6.75 -11.58
N CYS A 107 17.07 5.63 -12.29
CA CYS A 107 18.19 4.73 -12.59
C CYS A 107 19.29 5.42 -13.42
N GLN A 108 18.89 6.32 -14.32
CA GLN A 108 19.82 7.10 -15.14
C GLN A 108 20.55 8.14 -14.30
N LYS A 109 19.85 8.87 -13.42
CA LYS A 109 20.47 9.82 -12.48
C LYS A 109 21.46 9.12 -11.53
N GLU A 110 21.09 7.95 -11.00
CA GLU A 110 21.98 7.17 -10.13
C GLU A 110 23.23 6.70 -10.88
N PHE A 111 23.08 6.29 -12.14
CA PHE A 111 24.20 5.93 -13.00
C PHE A 111 25.15 7.12 -13.24
N GLU A 112 24.60 8.27 -13.63
CA GLU A 112 25.39 9.48 -13.89
C GLU A 112 26.14 9.93 -12.63
N GLU A 113 25.50 9.89 -11.46
CA GLU A 113 26.19 10.19 -10.21
C GLU A 113 27.31 9.18 -9.93
N TRP A 114 27.03 7.88 -10.10
CA TRP A 114 28.02 6.83 -9.87
C TRP A 114 29.22 6.91 -10.81
N ASP A 115 29.00 7.18 -12.10
CA ASP A 115 30.07 7.24 -13.10
C ASP A 115 30.99 8.46 -12.90
N ASN A 116 30.42 9.57 -12.41
CA ASN A 116 31.17 10.78 -12.08
C ASN A 116 31.99 10.66 -10.77
N LEU A 117 31.85 9.59 -9.99
CA LEU A 117 32.64 9.41 -8.77
C LEU A 117 34.10 9.05 -9.08
N PRO A 118 35.07 9.66 -8.37
CA PRO A 118 36.45 9.21 -8.38
C PRO A 118 36.57 7.72 -8.04
N VAL A 119 37.50 7.01 -8.69
CA VAL A 119 37.74 5.56 -8.48
C VAL A 119 37.88 5.22 -7.00
N LYS A 120 38.68 6.00 -6.26
CA LYS A 120 38.87 5.81 -4.81
C LYS A 120 37.55 5.84 -4.02
N ILE A 121 36.63 6.76 -4.35
CA ILE A 121 35.32 6.84 -3.67
C ILE A 121 34.44 5.66 -4.05
N ARG A 122 34.48 5.20 -5.32
CA ARG A 122 33.76 4.00 -5.75
C ARG A 122 34.25 2.76 -5.01
N ASP A 123 35.56 2.59 -4.86
CA ASP A 123 36.16 1.48 -4.11
C ASP A 123 35.75 1.52 -2.63
N GLU A 124 35.77 2.71 -2.01
CA GLU A 124 35.29 2.90 -0.64
C GLU A 124 33.80 2.55 -0.47
N ARG A 125 32.94 2.96 -1.41
CA ARG A 125 31.50 2.61 -1.41
C ARG A 125 31.30 1.12 -1.60
N TRP A 126 32.04 0.50 -2.52
CA TRP A 126 31.96 -0.93 -2.78
C TRP A 126 32.38 -1.75 -1.55
N GLY A 127 33.44 -1.34 -0.85
CA GLY A 127 33.85 -1.96 0.41
C GLY A 127 32.79 -1.90 1.53
N ARG A 128 31.84 -0.96 1.43
CA ARG A 128 30.67 -0.84 2.33
C ARG A 128 29.42 -1.54 1.81
N GLY A 129 29.52 -2.28 0.70
CA GLY A 129 28.39 -2.95 0.06
C GLY A 129 27.44 -2.01 -0.69
N VAL A 130 27.87 -0.78 -0.99
CA VAL A 130 27.12 0.16 -1.83
C VAL A 130 27.64 0.05 -3.25
N TYR A 131 26.83 -0.54 -4.13
CA TYR A 131 27.17 -0.73 -5.54
C TYR A 131 26.02 -0.23 -6.42
N TYR A 132 26.39 0.30 -7.59
CA TYR A 132 25.45 0.52 -8.68
C TYR A 132 25.18 -0.81 -9.40
N HIS A 133 23.92 -1.06 -9.76
CA HIS A 133 23.57 -2.14 -10.64
C HIS A 133 22.64 -1.64 -11.75
N ARG A 134 23.04 -1.91 -13.00
CA ARG A 134 22.40 -1.34 -14.17
C ARG A 134 20.92 -1.71 -14.23
N GLY A 135 20.06 -0.70 -14.30
CA GLY A 135 18.61 -0.88 -14.37
C GLY A 135 17.94 -1.17 -13.02
N SER A 136 18.64 -0.95 -11.91
CA SER A 136 18.09 -1.04 -10.55
C SER A 136 18.51 0.18 -9.73
N LEU A 137 17.75 0.46 -8.66
CA LEU A 137 18.07 1.51 -7.70
C LEU A 137 18.65 0.89 -6.43
N ASN A 138 19.75 1.45 -5.94
CA ASN A 138 20.31 1.01 -4.67
C ASN A 138 19.45 1.53 -3.51
N THR A 139 18.94 0.62 -2.68
CA THR A 139 18.03 0.97 -1.58
C THR A 139 18.63 1.87 -0.50
N ASN A 140 19.97 1.95 -0.46
CA ASN A 140 20.72 2.74 0.50
C ASN A 140 21.04 4.16 0.00
N LEU A 141 20.73 4.47 -1.27
CA LEU A 141 20.94 5.79 -1.87
C LEU A 141 19.64 6.62 -1.86
N TYR A 142 19.80 7.95 -1.91
CA TYR A 142 18.67 8.87 -1.82
C TYR A 142 17.71 8.76 -3.01
N PHE A 143 18.20 8.43 -4.21
CA PHE A 143 17.36 8.21 -5.39
C PHE A 143 16.28 7.16 -5.18
N TYR A 144 16.57 6.11 -4.41
CA TYR A 144 15.56 5.12 -4.06
C TYR A 144 14.47 5.68 -3.14
N GLN A 145 14.84 6.57 -2.20
CA GLN A 145 13.87 7.22 -1.32
C GLN A 145 12.96 8.16 -2.10
N GLU A 146 13.53 9.00 -2.98
CA GLU A 146 12.75 9.88 -3.87
C GLU A 146 11.87 9.07 -4.84
N PHE A 147 12.38 7.97 -5.38
CA PHE A 147 11.58 7.08 -6.22
C PHE A 147 10.41 6.44 -5.46
N ILE A 148 10.62 6.00 -4.20
CA ILE A 148 9.53 5.46 -3.38
C ILE A 148 8.44 6.52 -3.18
N GLU A 149 8.79 7.78 -2.96
CA GLU A 149 7.81 8.86 -2.81
C GLU A 149 6.98 9.03 -4.09
N GLN A 150 7.64 9.06 -5.25
CA GLN A 150 6.94 9.07 -6.53
C GLN A 150 6.07 7.81 -6.73
N GLN A 151 6.56 6.66 -6.29
CA GLN A 151 5.82 5.40 -6.33
C GLN A 151 4.55 5.49 -5.49
N VAL A 152 4.60 6.04 -4.27
CA VAL A 152 3.41 6.26 -3.44
C VAL A 152 2.36 7.10 -4.16
N GLU A 153 2.75 8.20 -4.82
CA GLU A 153 1.79 9.04 -5.55
C GLU A 153 1.11 8.30 -6.72
N HIS A 154 1.88 7.51 -7.48
CA HIS A 154 1.31 6.69 -8.56
C HIS A 154 0.37 5.61 -8.01
N TYR A 155 0.70 5.00 -6.87
CA TYR A 155 -0.19 4.02 -6.24
C TYR A 155 -1.44 4.67 -5.61
N ARG A 156 -1.39 5.94 -5.18
CA ARG A 156 -2.59 6.71 -4.85
C ARG A 156 -3.50 6.89 -6.06
N GLN A 157 -2.95 7.21 -7.23
CA GLN A 157 -3.74 7.31 -8.47
C GLN A 157 -4.38 5.96 -8.83
N ILE A 158 -3.63 4.87 -8.73
CA ILE A 158 -4.19 3.51 -8.93
C ILE A 158 -5.32 3.26 -7.93
N PHE A 159 -5.13 3.60 -6.65
CA PHE A 159 -6.18 3.44 -5.65
C PHE A 159 -7.43 4.28 -5.94
N THR A 160 -7.27 5.51 -6.44
CA THR A 160 -8.39 6.33 -6.91
C THR A 160 -9.16 5.64 -8.04
N GLU A 161 -8.46 5.08 -9.04
CA GLU A 161 -9.11 4.33 -10.13
C GLU A 161 -9.82 3.07 -9.63
N LEU A 162 -9.25 2.36 -8.65
CA LEU A 162 -9.88 1.19 -8.02
C LEU A 162 -11.15 1.58 -7.26
N ASN A 163 -11.15 2.69 -6.51
CA ASN A 163 -12.36 3.20 -5.84
C ASN A 163 -13.45 3.58 -6.85
N GLN A 164 -13.08 4.24 -7.95
CA GLN A 164 -14.04 4.56 -9.01
C GLN A 164 -14.61 3.29 -9.65
N LEU A 165 -13.78 2.25 -9.86
CA LEU A 165 -14.25 0.96 -10.37
C LEU A 165 -15.23 0.29 -9.41
N ALA A 166 -14.92 0.25 -8.11
CA ALA A 166 -15.83 -0.30 -7.10
C ALA A 166 -17.17 0.45 -7.06
N SER A 167 -17.15 1.78 -7.26
CA SER A 167 -18.36 2.58 -7.39
C SER A 167 -19.17 2.19 -8.63
N ARG A 168 -18.53 2.05 -9.80
CA ARG A 168 -19.19 1.61 -11.05
C ARG A 168 -19.80 0.21 -10.93
N ARG A 169 -19.12 -0.70 -10.22
CA ARG A 169 -19.58 -2.07 -9.92
C ARG A 169 -20.60 -2.14 -8.77
N LYS A 170 -20.94 -1.00 -8.17
CA LYS A 170 -21.86 -0.86 -7.03
C LYS A 170 -21.42 -1.66 -5.78
N PHE A 171 -20.13 -1.89 -5.59
CA PHE A 171 -19.63 -2.65 -4.43
C PHE A 171 -19.93 -1.99 -3.08
N TYR A 172 -20.12 -0.67 -3.05
CA TYR A 172 -20.48 0.05 -1.83
C TYR A 172 -21.96 -0.09 -1.42
N THR A 173 -22.84 -0.63 -2.29
CA THR A 173 -24.29 -0.63 -2.02
C THR A 173 -24.75 -1.68 -1.01
N LYS A 174 -24.00 -2.78 -0.82
CA LYS A 174 -24.40 -3.87 0.10
C LYS A 174 -24.02 -3.63 1.57
N GLU A 175 -22.95 -2.89 1.84
CA GLU A 175 -22.48 -2.64 3.22
C GLU A 175 -22.96 -1.30 3.82
N ILE A 176 -23.30 -0.31 3.00
CA ILE A 176 -23.69 1.03 3.50
C ILE A 176 -25.20 1.15 3.72
N TYR A 177 -26.04 0.45 2.97
CA TYR A 177 -27.49 0.68 2.98
C TYR A 177 -28.34 -0.40 3.64
N GLY A 178 -27.79 -1.55 4.01
CA GLY A 178 -28.52 -2.57 4.80
C GLY A 178 -29.79 -3.16 4.17
N GLU A 179 -30.24 -2.65 3.04
CA GLU A 179 -31.47 -3.05 2.37
C GLU A 179 -31.23 -3.13 0.86
N ASP A 180 -31.62 -4.27 0.28
CA ASP A 180 -31.86 -4.38 -1.14
C ASP A 180 -32.89 -3.31 -1.50
N ARG A 181 -32.49 -2.33 -2.32
CA ARG A 181 -33.46 -1.39 -2.87
C ARG A 181 -34.35 -2.17 -3.81
N ASP A 182 -35.52 -2.57 -3.31
CA ASP A 182 -36.62 -3.05 -4.12
C ASP A 182 -36.85 -2.06 -5.27
N GLU A 183 -36.95 -2.63 -6.46
CA GLU A 183 -37.26 -1.90 -7.67
C GLU A 183 -38.54 -1.07 -7.42
N VAL A 184 -38.43 0.24 -7.63
CA VAL A 184 -39.58 1.14 -7.61
C VAL A 184 -40.57 0.63 -8.66
N ILE A 185 -41.64 0.00 -8.18
CA ILE A 185 -42.83 -0.31 -8.97
C ILE A 185 -43.25 1.02 -9.62
N LYS A 186 -43.10 1.10 -10.95
CA LYS A 186 -43.67 2.18 -11.73
C LYS A 186 -45.18 2.11 -11.48
N GLY A 187 -45.71 3.11 -10.78
CA GLY A 187 -47.14 3.31 -10.68
C GLY A 187 -47.71 3.43 -12.08
N ASP A 188 -48.70 2.61 -12.37
CA ASP A 188 -49.64 2.86 -13.45
C ASP A 188 -50.31 4.20 -13.16
N GLU A 189 -50.05 5.19 -14.01
CA GLU A 189 -50.91 6.37 -14.14
C GLU A 189 -51.99 6.03 -15.19
N ASP A 190 -53.22 6.37 -14.80
CA ASP A 190 -54.54 6.05 -15.39
C ASP A 190 -54.69 6.12 -16.93
#